data_AF-A0A136N4K2-F1
#
_entry.id   AF-A0A136N4K2-F1
#
_cell.length_a   1.000
_cell.length_b   1.000
_cell.length_c   1.000
_cell.angle_alpha   90.00
_cell.angle_beta   90.00
_cell.angle_gamma   90.00
#
_symmetry.space_group_name_H-M   'P 1'
#
loop_
_entity.id
_entity.type
_entity.pdbx_description
1 polymer ?
#
loop_
_entity_poly.entity_id
_entity_poly.type
_entity_poly.pdbx_seq_one_letter_code
_entity_poly.pdbx_strand_id
1 'polypeptide(L)'
;MIEKNKIYFLVFFISLILGYFQLVRTDAPNYDLKLKRHTSIIENNIEYPYKYRLLNPYVTEIWHTAFKLFLQQKAAFLAAYFIQNILVFSFMLFCLLKFFRLWFDDTGSVIALLIFSALVPLSLTGYDVLGDMTTAGIMALGFYFINTRKIKLLFPLIFIAAFNELQLILLIAFYFFAAGSGFKKSHVWVNSILLTVTFLAAYGIIYFIRGGSAGSGDVNWYFTKDAAFNIANKDWIPLWIIMTAPLLYFAVKGFKAKPEFLKNSFMIVLPLFYIGAFFFIARMREIDKALTIFTILIPLALYTIFPNHIKQHKENEASG
;
A
#
# COMPACT_ATOMS: atom_id res chain seq x y z
N MET A 1 23.21 15.47 9.70
CA MET A 1 22.90 14.52 8.59
C MET A 1 23.02 13.11 9.16
N ILE A 2 22.01 12.25 8.99
CA ILE A 2 22.04 10.89 9.54
C ILE A 2 22.82 10.00 8.56
N GLU A 3 23.80 9.24 9.05
CA GLU A 3 24.55 8.32 8.20
C GLU A 3 23.63 7.30 7.54
N LYS A 4 23.89 7.02 6.26
CA LYS A 4 23.10 6.11 5.42
C LYS A 4 22.92 4.72 6.05
N ASN A 5 23.97 4.19 6.69
CA ASN A 5 23.94 2.88 7.34
C ASN A 5 22.99 2.86 8.55
N LYS A 6 22.92 3.96 9.31
CA LYS A 6 22.01 4.09 10.47
C LYS A 6 20.54 4.08 10.01
N ILE A 7 20.24 4.69 8.87
CA ILE A 7 18.89 4.70 8.29
C ILE A 7 18.49 3.31 7.80
N TYR A 8 19.39 2.58 7.14
CA TYR A 8 19.09 1.21 6.70
C TYR A 8 18.94 0.23 7.86
N PHE A 9 19.78 0.38 8.89
CA PHE A 9 19.59 -0.35 10.14
C PHE A 9 18.22 -0.07 10.76
N LEU A 10 17.81 1.19 10.83
CA LEU A 10 16.50 1.58 11.36
C LEU A 10 15.35 0.94 10.56
N VAL A 11 15.39 1.00 9.22
CA VAL A 11 14.38 0.39 8.35
C VAL A 11 14.26 -1.12 8.63
N PHE A 12 15.39 -1.81 8.68
CA PHE A 12 15.43 -3.25 8.94
C PHE A 12 14.93 -3.58 10.36
N PHE A 13 15.39 -2.83 11.36
CA PHE A 13 15.00 -3.03 12.75
C PHE A 13 13.49 -2.83 12.97
N ILE A 14 12.90 -1.78 12.39
CA ILE A 14 11.45 -1.56 12.43
C ILE A 14 10.72 -2.70 11.72
N SER A 15 11.24 -3.18 10.59
CA SER A 15 10.65 -4.30 9.84
C SER A 15 10.66 -5.60 10.64
N LEU A 16 11.72 -5.84 11.42
CA LEU A 16 11.80 -6.97 12.35
C LEU A 16 10.73 -6.87 13.45
N ILE A 17 10.59 -5.68 14.05
CA ILE A 17 9.57 -5.43 15.08
C ILE A 17 8.16 -5.64 14.53
N LEU A 18 7.86 -5.05 13.37
CA LEU A 18 6.54 -5.18 12.73
C LEU A 18 6.27 -6.62 12.29
N GLY A 19 7.27 -7.31 11.73
CA GLY A 19 7.18 -8.72 11.36
C GLY A 19 6.92 -9.61 12.57
N TYR A 20 7.57 -9.34 13.70
CA TYR A 20 7.39 -10.08 14.95
C TYR A 20 6.00 -9.80 15.56
N PHE A 21 5.60 -8.52 15.58
CA PHE A 21 4.26 -8.12 16.00
C PHE A 21 3.19 -8.83 15.19
N GLN A 22 3.31 -8.83 13.86
CA GLN A 22 2.40 -9.52 12.95
C GLN A 22 2.38 -11.04 13.22
N LEU A 23 3.55 -11.65 13.44
CA LEU A 23 3.63 -13.08 13.76
C LEU A 23 2.84 -13.41 15.03
N VAL A 24 3.11 -12.70 16.12
CA VAL A 24 2.58 -13.02 17.45
C VAL A 24 1.11 -12.63 17.60
N ARG A 25 0.72 -11.46 17.09
CA ARG A 25 -0.65 -10.92 17.27
C ARG A 25 -1.63 -11.43 16.23
N THR A 26 -1.14 -11.80 15.05
CA THR A 26 -2.01 -12.04 13.91
C THR A 26 -1.82 -13.44 13.34
N ASP A 27 -0.59 -13.82 12.98
CA ASP A 27 -0.38 -15.04 12.19
C ASP A 27 -0.45 -16.32 13.03
N ALA A 28 0.24 -16.37 14.17
CA ALA A 28 0.27 -17.54 15.03
C ALA A 28 -1.09 -17.86 15.69
N PRO A 29 -1.86 -16.87 16.20
CA PRO A 29 -3.20 -17.13 16.74
C PRO A 29 -4.20 -17.60 15.68
N ASN A 30 -4.02 -17.19 14.42
CA ASN A 30 -4.92 -17.53 13.31
C ASN A 30 -4.32 -18.58 12.35
N TYR A 31 -3.38 -19.40 12.83
CA TYR A 31 -2.61 -20.33 12.01
C TYR A 31 -3.48 -21.20 11.09
N ASP A 32 -4.51 -21.86 11.63
CA ASP A 32 -5.32 -22.81 10.84
C ASP A 32 -6.11 -22.12 9.73
N LEU A 33 -6.70 -20.94 10.03
CA LEU A 33 -7.42 -20.13 9.04
C LEU A 33 -6.48 -19.63 7.95
N LYS A 34 -5.28 -19.20 8.34
CA LYS A 34 -4.28 -18.65 7.42
C LYS A 34 -3.68 -19.75 6.53
N LEU A 35 -3.38 -20.91 7.08
CA LEU A 35 -2.92 -22.07 6.33
C LEU A 35 -3.99 -22.55 5.35
N LYS A 36 -5.24 -22.72 5.81
CA LYS A 36 -6.35 -23.13 4.94
C LYS A 36 -6.47 -22.18 3.74
N ARG A 37 -6.49 -20.87 4.00
CA ARG A 37 -6.56 -19.86 2.94
C ARG A 37 -5.37 -19.93 1.99
N HIS A 38 -4.16 -19.99 2.53
CA HIS A 38 -2.94 -20.09 1.75
C HIS A 38 -3.02 -21.28 0.79
N THR A 39 -3.30 -22.47 1.32
CA THR A 39 -3.44 -23.69 0.53
C THR A 39 -4.53 -23.55 -0.53
N SER A 40 -5.71 -23.00 -0.20
CA SER A 40 -6.78 -22.76 -1.18
C SER A 40 -6.38 -21.78 -2.29
N ILE A 41 -5.50 -20.80 -2.02
CA ILE A 41 -4.95 -19.91 -3.06
C ILE A 41 -3.99 -20.71 -3.95
N ILE A 42 -3.06 -21.47 -3.37
CA ILE A 42 -2.08 -22.25 -4.14
C ILE A 42 -2.80 -23.26 -5.05
N GLU A 43 -3.76 -24.01 -4.50
CA GLU A 43 -4.56 -25.02 -5.19
C GLU A 43 -5.64 -24.45 -6.12
N ASN A 44 -5.79 -23.12 -6.20
CA ASN A 44 -6.81 -22.45 -7.03
C ASN A 44 -8.27 -22.77 -6.67
N ASN A 45 -8.54 -23.11 -5.40
CA ASN A 45 -9.87 -23.47 -4.89
C ASN A 45 -10.58 -22.30 -4.18
N ILE A 46 -9.97 -21.12 -4.15
CA ILE A 46 -10.53 -19.94 -3.48
C ILE A 46 -11.33 -19.05 -4.44
N GLU A 47 -12.35 -18.38 -3.92
CA GLU A 47 -13.18 -17.43 -4.67
C GLU A 47 -12.53 -16.03 -4.77
N TYR A 48 -13.11 -15.19 -5.62
CA TYR A 48 -12.84 -13.76 -5.69
C TYR A 48 -13.08 -13.08 -4.31
N PRO A 49 -12.26 -12.09 -3.89
CA PRO A 49 -11.14 -11.45 -4.59
C PRO A 49 -9.77 -12.14 -4.43
N TYR A 50 -9.66 -13.15 -3.56
CA TYR A 50 -8.36 -13.73 -3.19
C TYR A 50 -7.75 -14.60 -4.29
N LYS A 51 -8.57 -15.15 -5.20
CA LYS A 51 -8.14 -16.00 -6.32
C LYS A 51 -7.01 -15.40 -7.17
N TYR A 52 -7.01 -14.08 -7.33
CA TYR A 52 -6.06 -13.37 -8.19
C TYR A 52 -4.90 -12.70 -7.43
N ARG A 53 -4.87 -12.83 -6.09
CA ARG A 53 -3.81 -12.29 -5.22
C ARG A 53 -2.67 -13.31 -5.10
N LEU A 54 -1.83 -13.38 -6.12
CA LEU A 54 -0.84 -14.44 -6.28
C LEU A 54 0.53 -14.09 -5.68
N LEU A 55 0.94 -12.83 -5.75
CA LEU A 55 2.32 -12.43 -5.47
C LEU A 55 2.82 -12.91 -4.10
N ASN A 56 2.16 -12.52 -3.02
CA ASN A 56 2.60 -12.88 -1.67
C ASN A 56 2.45 -14.38 -1.37
N PRO A 57 1.31 -15.05 -1.65
CA PRO A 57 1.18 -16.48 -1.40
C PRO A 57 2.25 -17.32 -2.09
N TYR A 58 2.56 -17.06 -3.37
CA TYR A 58 3.58 -17.84 -4.08
C TYR A 58 4.99 -17.61 -3.52
N VAL A 59 5.34 -16.36 -3.19
CA VAL A 59 6.65 -16.09 -2.57
C VAL A 59 6.75 -16.78 -1.20
N THR A 60 5.68 -16.75 -0.40
CA THR A 60 5.65 -17.46 0.89
C THR A 60 5.74 -18.98 0.71
N GLU A 61 5.12 -19.55 -0.31
CA GLU A 61 5.15 -20.99 -0.54
C GLU A 61 6.56 -21.50 -0.90
N ILE A 62 7.39 -20.67 -1.56
CA ILE A 62 8.80 -20.96 -1.80
C ILE A 62 9.53 -21.15 -0.45
N TRP A 63 9.36 -20.20 0.48
CA TRP A 63 9.96 -20.29 1.82
C TRP A 63 9.42 -21.48 2.62
N HIS A 64 8.10 -21.69 2.56
CA HIS A 64 7.43 -22.77 3.27
C HIS A 64 7.91 -24.14 2.81
N THR A 65 8.05 -24.34 1.49
CA THR A 65 8.61 -25.56 0.90
C THR A 65 10.04 -25.80 1.36
N ALA A 66 10.87 -24.76 1.39
CA ALA A 66 12.24 -24.86 1.87
C ALA A 66 12.31 -25.23 3.38
N PHE A 67 11.48 -24.61 4.22
CA PHE A 67 11.50 -24.88 5.66
C PHE A 67 10.87 -26.21 6.07
N LYS A 68 9.92 -26.74 5.29
CA LYS A 68 9.36 -28.08 5.51
C LYS A 68 10.41 -29.19 5.47
N LEU A 69 11.57 -28.96 4.84
CA LEU A 69 12.69 -29.90 4.83
C LEU A 69 13.32 -30.11 6.22
N PHE A 70 13.17 -29.15 7.13
CA PHE A 70 13.86 -29.15 8.43
C PHE A 70 12.94 -28.91 9.64
N LEU A 71 11.73 -28.38 9.42
CA LEU A 71 10.79 -27.99 10.48
C LEU A 71 9.45 -28.71 10.30
N GLN A 72 8.74 -28.94 11.42
CA GLN A 72 7.35 -29.41 11.40
C GLN A 72 6.44 -28.40 10.68
N GLN A 73 5.35 -28.87 10.08
CA GLN A 73 4.45 -28.08 9.22
C GLN A 73 4.08 -26.70 9.81
N LYS A 74 3.62 -26.66 11.07
CA LYS A 74 3.23 -25.40 11.72
C LYS A 74 4.40 -24.43 11.88
N ALA A 75 5.54 -24.94 12.34
CA ALA A 75 6.74 -24.13 12.52
C ALA A 75 7.31 -23.63 11.17
N ALA A 76 7.35 -24.49 10.16
CA ALA A 76 7.78 -24.14 8.81
C ALA A 76 6.91 -23.03 8.19
N PHE A 77 5.58 -23.15 8.31
CA PHE A 77 4.64 -22.16 7.79
C PHE A 77 4.76 -20.81 8.49
N LEU A 78 4.83 -20.80 9.83
CA LEU A 78 4.98 -19.57 10.60
C LEU A 78 6.34 -18.90 10.36
N ALA A 79 7.42 -19.68 10.21
CA ALA A 79 8.73 -19.16 9.84
C ALA A 79 8.75 -18.55 8.43
N ALA A 80 8.11 -19.20 7.46
CA ALA A 80 7.95 -18.68 6.09
C ALA A 80 7.22 -17.34 6.08
N TYR A 81 6.08 -17.25 6.79
CA TYR A 81 5.32 -16.00 6.91
C TYR A 81 6.09 -14.93 7.67
N PHE A 82 6.83 -15.28 8.72
CA PHE A 82 7.64 -14.31 9.46
C PHE A 82 8.72 -13.67 8.58
N ILE A 83 9.45 -14.48 7.81
CA ILE A 83 10.45 -13.96 6.87
C ILE A 83 9.79 -13.12 5.78
N GLN A 84 8.68 -13.59 5.20
CA GLN A 84 7.96 -12.80 4.20
C GLN A 84 7.47 -11.47 4.77
N ASN A 85 6.95 -11.44 6.00
CA ASN A 85 6.54 -10.21 6.67
C ASN A 85 7.72 -9.24 6.79
N ILE A 86 8.90 -9.70 7.23
CA ILE A 86 10.10 -8.85 7.34
C ILE A 86 10.47 -8.27 5.97
N LEU A 87 10.49 -9.10 4.92
CA LEU A 87 10.83 -8.67 3.56
C LEU A 87 9.83 -7.64 3.03
N VAL A 88 8.53 -7.87 3.21
CA VAL A 88 7.47 -6.96 2.76
C VAL A 88 7.51 -5.64 3.54
N PHE A 89 7.66 -5.68 4.87
CA PHE A 89 7.81 -4.45 5.66
C PHE A 89 9.07 -3.68 5.27
N SER A 90 10.20 -4.37 5.06
CA SER A 90 11.45 -3.73 4.63
C SER A 90 11.29 -3.09 3.25
N PHE A 91 10.67 -3.80 2.30
CA PHE A 91 10.36 -3.26 0.98
C PHE A 91 9.46 -2.03 1.07
N MET A 92 8.37 -2.10 1.83
CA MET A 92 7.43 -1.00 2.02
C MET A 92 8.11 0.23 2.63
N LEU A 93 8.82 0.06 3.75
CA LEU A 93 9.51 1.14 4.45
C LEU A 93 10.64 1.74 3.62
N PHE A 94 11.36 0.93 2.85
CA PHE A 94 12.38 1.43 1.93
C PHE A 94 11.78 2.28 0.81
N CYS A 95 10.67 1.83 0.22
CA CYS A 95 9.96 2.58 -0.82
C CYS A 95 9.40 3.91 -0.27
N LEU A 96 8.82 3.89 0.92
CA LEU A 96 8.34 5.08 1.62
C LEU A 96 9.47 6.06 1.94
N LEU A 97 10.59 5.58 2.48
CA LEU A 97 11.76 6.41 2.75
C LEU A 97 12.24 7.10 1.46
N LYS A 98 12.32 6.36 0.36
CA LYS A 98 12.72 6.88 -0.94
C LYS A 98 11.74 7.93 -1.47
N PHE A 99 10.45 7.71 -1.24
CA PHE A 99 9.39 8.65 -1.58
C PHE A 99 9.43 9.92 -0.72
N PHE A 100 9.50 9.81 0.61
CA PHE A 100 9.56 10.97 1.52
C PHE A 100 10.80 11.83 1.29
N ARG A 101 11.93 11.22 0.93
CA ARG A 101 13.17 11.93 0.55
C ARG A 101 13.03 12.81 -0.68
N LEU A 102 11.94 12.76 -1.43
CA LEU A 102 11.68 13.74 -2.50
C LEU A 102 11.52 15.15 -1.93
N TRP A 103 10.97 15.27 -0.72
CA TRP A 103 10.60 16.56 -0.14
C TRP A 103 11.33 16.90 1.14
N PHE A 104 11.77 15.89 1.89
CA PHE A 104 12.40 16.09 3.19
C PHE A 104 13.88 15.73 3.16
N ASP A 105 14.65 16.35 4.05
CA ASP A 105 15.99 15.89 4.40
C ASP A 105 15.95 14.49 5.07
N ASP A 106 17.10 13.95 5.46
CA ASP A 106 17.15 12.62 6.09
C ASP A 106 16.37 12.58 7.42
N THR A 107 16.40 13.67 8.20
CA THR A 107 15.70 13.74 9.49
C THR A 107 14.18 13.74 9.29
N GLY A 108 13.66 14.63 8.44
CA GLY A 108 12.23 14.70 8.12
C GLY A 108 11.72 13.42 7.47
N SER A 109 12.54 12.77 6.62
CA SER A 109 12.19 11.49 6.01
C SER A 109 12.10 10.35 7.03
N VAL A 110 13.00 10.32 8.02
CA VAL A 110 12.94 9.35 9.12
C VAL A 110 11.73 9.62 10.02
N ILE A 111 11.42 10.87 10.35
CA ILE A 111 10.22 11.24 11.12
C ILE A 111 8.95 10.74 10.40
N ALA A 112 8.85 10.99 9.09
CA ALA A 112 7.74 10.51 8.26
C ALA A 112 7.62 8.98 8.30
N LEU A 113 8.74 8.28 8.20
CA LEU A 113 8.79 6.82 8.26
C LEU A 113 8.35 6.28 9.62
N LEU A 114 8.78 6.91 10.72
CA LEU A 114 8.40 6.52 12.08
C LEU A 114 6.91 6.71 12.32
N ILE A 115 6.34 7.85 11.87
CA ILE A 115 4.89 8.09 11.94
C ILE A 115 4.13 7.02 11.16
N PHE A 116 4.55 6.72 9.92
CA PHE A 116 3.91 5.66 9.14
C PHE A 116 3.99 4.30 9.85
N SER A 117 5.17 3.96 10.37
CA SER A 117 5.41 2.69 11.07
C SER A 117 4.58 2.57 12.34
N ALA A 118 4.32 3.67 13.05
CA ALA A 118 3.46 3.68 14.24
C ALA A 118 1.98 3.44 13.89
N LEU A 119 1.53 3.82 12.68
CA LEU A 119 0.17 3.58 12.21
C LEU A 119 -0.05 2.14 11.73
N VAL A 120 1.01 1.43 11.32
CA VAL A 120 0.91 0.06 10.80
C VAL A 120 0.23 -0.88 11.81
N PRO A 121 0.67 -1.02 13.08
CA PRO A 121 0.00 -1.89 14.06
C PRO A 121 -1.48 -1.59 14.27
N LEU A 122 -1.87 -0.31 14.19
CA LEU A 122 -3.26 0.11 14.35
C LEU A 122 -4.11 -0.25 13.13
N SER A 123 -3.48 -0.39 11.96
CA SER A 123 -4.15 -0.81 10.72
C SER A 123 -4.30 -2.33 10.57
N LEU A 124 -3.56 -3.11 11.38
CA LEU A 124 -3.51 -4.58 11.35
C LEU A 124 -4.68 -5.21 12.09
N THR A 125 -5.86 -5.20 11.47
CA THR A 125 -7.11 -5.68 12.09
C THR A 125 -7.61 -7.02 11.52
N GLY A 126 -7.05 -7.46 10.40
CA GLY A 126 -7.32 -8.75 9.75
C GLY A 126 -6.15 -9.71 9.89
N TYR A 127 -6.36 -10.97 9.50
CA TYR A 127 -5.30 -12.01 9.49
C TYR A 127 -4.57 -12.16 8.14
N ASP A 128 -4.96 -11.37 7.13
CA ASP A 128 -4.45 -11.44 5.77
C ASP A 128 -4.20 -10.03 5.21
N VAL A 129 -3.13 -9.43 5.71
CA VAL A 129 -2.76 -8.01 5.56
C VAL A 129 -1.49 -7.80 4.73
N LEU A 130 -0.82 -8.90 4.37
CA LEU A 130 0.45 -8.88 3.63
C LEU A 130 0.29 -8.26 2.24
N GLY A 131 -0.86 -8.51 1.60
CA GLY A 131 -1.25 -7.90 0.34
C GLY A 131 -1.27 -6.38 0.44
N ASP A 132 -1.92 -5.83 1.47
CA ASP A 132 -2.06 -4.40 1.68
C ASP A 132 -0.71 -3.71 1.97
N MET A 133 0.17 -4.33 2.77
CA MET A 133 1.53 -3.82 3.02
C MET A 133 2.37 -3.76 1.73
N THR A 134 2.25 -4.80 0.90
CA THR A 134 2.92 -4.86 -0.40
C THR A 134 2.35 -3.80 -1.33
N THR A 135 1.03 -3.63 -1.35
CA THR A 135 0.34 -2.57 -2.09
C THR A 135 0.85 -1.20 -1.68
N ALA A 136 0.94 -0.90 -0.37
CA ALA A 136 1.45 0.37 0.13
C ALA A 136 2.90 0.64 -0.35
N GLY A 137 3.77 -0.37 -0.33
CA GLY A 137 5.14 -0.27 -0.85
C GLY A 137 5.20 0.00 -2.36
N ILE A 138 4.40 -0.74 -3.15
CA ILE A 138 4.30 -0.56 -4.60
C ILE A 138 3.72 0.82 -4.93
N MET A 139 2.69 1.27 -4.20
CA MET A 139 2.10 2.60 -4.36
C MET A 139 3.14 3.70 -4.10
N ALA A 140 3.89 3.62 -2.99
CA ALA A 140 4.94 4.58 -2.67
C ALA A 140 6.06 4.62 -3.73
N LEU A 141 6.46 3.45 -4.23
CA LEU A 141 7.44 3.35 -5.32
C LEU A 141 6.91 3.91 -6.64
N GLY A 142 5.64 3.66 -6.94
CA GLY A 142 4.93 4.22 -8.10
C GLY A 142 4.88 5.74 -8.03
N PHE A 143 4.49 6.30 -6.89
CA PHE A 143 4.51 7.75 -6.66
C PHE A 143 5.91 8.34 -6.81
N TYR A 144 6.94 7.64 -6.30
CA TYR A 144 8.32 8.05 -6.52
C TYR A 144 8.67 8.10 -8.02
N PHE A 145 8.29 7.09 -8.81
CA PHE A 145 8.56 7.09 -10.26
C PHE A 145 7.78 8.16 -11.01
N ILE A 146 6.52 8.40 -10.65
CA ILE A 146 5.73 9.49 -11.23
C ILE A 146 6.40 10.84 -10.95
N ASN A 147 6.73 11.12 -9.68
CA ASN A 147 7.30 12.40 -9.27
C ASN A 147 8.73 12.62 -9.82
N THR A 148 9.49 11.54 -10.06
CA THR A 148 10.84 11.61 -10.66
C THR A 148 10.85 11.43 -12.18
N ARG A 149 9.67 11.43 -12.83
CA ARG A 149 9.50 11.24 -14.28
C ARG A 149 10.10 9.93 -14.83
N LYS A 150 10.27 8.91 -14.00
CA LYS A 150 10.80 7.58 -14.37
C LYS A 150 9.70 6.64 -14.88
N ILE A 151 8.90 7.12 -15.84
CA ILE A 151 7.66 6.46 -16.30
C ILE A 151 7.92 5.06 -16.87
N LYS A 152 9.07 4.83 -17.50
CA LYS A 152 9.46 3.49 -18.01
C LYS A 152 9.48 2.42 -16.93
N LEU A 153 9.77 2.78 -15.67
CA LEU A 153 9.78 1.85 -14.54
C LEU A 153 8.37 1.57 -13.99
N LEU A 154 7.36 2.37 -14.36
CA LEU A 154 5.97 2.10 -13.97
C LEU A 154 5.40 0.89 -14.70
N PHE A 155 5.81 0.62 -15.94
CA PHE A 155 5.32 -0.54 -16.71
C PHE A 155 5.60 -1.89 -16.02
N PRO A 156 6.86 -2.26 -15.73
CA PRO A 156 7.13 -3.51 -15.01
C PRO A 156 6.54 -3.49 -13.59
N LEU A 157 6.49 -2.32 -12.94
CA LEU A 157 5.88 -2.20 -11.61
C LEU A 157 4.38 -2.55 -11.64
N ILE A 158 3.62 -1.96 -12.56
CA ILE A 158 2.17 -2.20 -12.74
C ILE A 158 1.90 -3.65 -13.17
N PHE A 159 2.75 -4.20 -14.05
CA PHE A 159 2.64 -5.59 -14.45
C PHE A 159 2.74 -6.54 -13.25
N ILE A 160 3.77 -6.38 -12.41
CA ILE A 160 3.93 -7.18 -11.18
C ILE A 160 2.81 -6.88 -10.17
N ALA A 161 2.43 -5.61 -10.04
CA ALA A 161 1.40 -5.15 -9.12
C ALA A 161 0.04 -5.81 -9.36
N ALA A 162 -0.30 -6.12 -10.62
CA ALA A 162 -1.53 -6.81 -10.96
C ALA A 162 -1.65 -8.20 -10.30
N PHE A 163 -0.53 -8.85 -9.97
CA PHE A 163 -0.51 -10.13 -9.24
C PHE A 163 -0.71 -9.97 -7.72
N ASN A 164 -0.74 -8.75 -7.19
CA ASN A 164 -0.93 -8.50 -5.76
C ASN A 164 -2.37 -8.10 -5.44
N GLU A 165 -2.79 -6.90 -5.86
CA GLU A 165 -4.14 -6.38 -5.61
C GLU A 165 -4.64 -5.48 -6.74
N LEU A 166 -5.96 -5.55 -7.01
CA LEU A 166 -6.63 -4.74 -8.03
C LEU A 166 -6.47 -3.23 -7.79
N GLN A 167 -6.35 -2.81 -6.52
CA GLN A 167 -6.22 -1.40 -6.12
C GLN A 167 -5.02 -0.72 -6.77
N LEU A 168 -4.00 -1.46 -7.20
CA LEU A 168 -2.81 -0.91 -7.84
C LEU A 168 -3.08 -0.33 -9.24
N ILE A 169 -4.26 -0.61 -9.83
CA ILE A 169 -4.74 0.11 -11.02
C ILE A 169 -4.84 1.62 -10.78
N LEU A 170 -5.04 2.05 -9.52
CA LEU A 170 -5.15 3.46 -9.15
C LEU A 170 -3.83 4.22 -9.40
N LEU A 171 -2.67 3.56 -9.46
CA LEU A 171 -1.43 4.22 -9.88
C LEU A 171 -1.54 4.87 -11.25
N ILE A 172 -2.33 4.30 -12.15
CA ILE A 172 -2.58 4.85 -13.49
C ILE A 172 -3.38 6.15 -13.37
N ALA A 173 -4.41 6.16 -12.51
CA ALA A 173 -5.18 7.37 -12.22
C ALA A 173 -4.29 8.45 -11.58
N PHE A 174 -3.46 8.10 -10.59
CA PHE A 174 -2.50 9.03 -10.01
C PHE A 174 -1.52 9.57 -11.04
N TYR A 175 -0.98 8.74 -11.94
CA TYR A 175 -0.12 9.21 -13.02
C TYR A 175 -0.84 10.23 -13.91
N PHE A 176 -2.07 9.92 -14.33
CA PHE A 176 -2.85 10.77 -15.22
C PHE A 176 -3.19 12.13 -14.59
N PHE A 177 -3.69 12.12 -13.36
CA PHE A 177 -4.17 13.32 -12.67
C PHE A 177 -3.06 14.11 -11.97
N ALA A 178 -2.05 13.45 -11.38
CA ALA A 178 -0.97 14.15 -10.70
C ALA A 178 -0.05 14.92 -11.67
N ALA A 179 -0.08 14.58 -12.96
CA ALA A 179 0.62 15.34 -14.00
C ALA A 179 0.08 16.78 -14.20
N GLY A 180 -1.04 17.16 -13.53
CA GLY A 180 -1.62 18.54 -13.46
C GLY A 180 -2.12 19.11 -14.79
N SER A 181 -1.69 18.52 -15.90
CA SER A 181 -1.83 18.95 -17.28
C SER A 181 -2.18 17.77 -18.19
N GLY A 182 -2.56 16.62 -17.60
CA GLY A 182 -2.81 15.36 -18.32
C GLY A 182 -3.80 15.51 -19.47
N PHE A 183 -4.82 16.36 -19.30
CA PHE A 183 -5.81 16.66 -20.34
C PHE A 183 -5.23 17.37 -21.57
N LYS A 184 -4.12 18.09 -21.45
CA LYS A 184 -3.50 18.86 -22.54
C LYS A 184 -2.26 18.18 -23.15
N LYS A 185 -1.74 17.13 -22.52
CA LYS A 185 -0.48 16.47 -22.93
C LYS A 185 -0.75 15.09 -23.53
N SER A 186 -0.60 14.97 -24.85
CA SER A 186 -0.83 13.71 -25.59
C SER A 186 -0.02 12.53 -25.04
N HIS A 187 1.23 12.74 -24.64
CA HIS A 187 2.06 11.67 -24.08
C HIS A 187 1.53 11.12 -22.75
N VAL A 188 0.81 11.91 -21.94
CA VAL A 188 0.19 11.43 -20.69
C VAL A 188 -0.93 10.46 -21.01
N TRP A 189 -1.79 10.80 -21.99
CA TRP A 189 -2.83 9.91 -22.48
C TRP A 189 -2.27 8.60 -23.03
N VAL A 190 -1.29 8.68 -23.93
CA VAL A 190 -0.66 7.49 -24.54
C VAL A 190 -0.06 6.59 -23.46
N ASN A 191 0.70 7.15 -22.52
CA ASN A 191 1.29 6.38 -21.43
C ASN A 191 0.21 5.78 -20.52
N SER A 192 -0.86 6.51 -20.18
CA SER A 192 -1.95 5.97 -19.37
C SER A 192 -2.66 4.80 -20.06
N ILE A 193 -2.90 4.90 -21.37
CA ILE A 193 -3.47 3.80 -22.16
C ILE A 193 -2.52 2.59 -22.15
N LEU A 194 -1.23 2.80 -22.42
CA LEU A 194 -0.25 1.70 -22.42
C LEU A 194 -0.08 1.06 -21.04
N LEU A 195 -0.13 1.85 -19.95
CA LEU A 195 -0.12 1.33 -18.58
C LEU A 195 -1.39 0.51 -18.29
N THR A 196 -2.56 0.96 -18.76
CA THR A 196 -3.81 0.20 -18.66
C THR A 196 -3.73 -1.11 -19.43
N VAL A 197 -3.24 -1.09 -20.66
CA VAL A 197 -3.01 -2.31 -21.46
C VAL A 197 -2.04 -3.25 -20.74
N THR A 198 -0.98 -2.72 -20.13
CA THR A 198 -0.03 -3.52 -19.35
C THR A 198 -0.68 -4.19 -18.14
N PHE A 199 -1.51 -3.44 -17.41
CA PHE A 199 -2.28 -3.98 -16.28
C PHE A 199 -3.27 -5.06 -16.74
N LEU A 200 -4.03 -4.80 -17.81
CA LEU A 200 -5.00 -5.74 -18.37
C LEU A 200 -4.32 -6.98 -18.94
N ALA A 201 -3.13 -6.86 -19.54
CA ALA A 201 -2.35 -8.00 -20.01
C ALA A 201 -1.91 -8.89 -18.84
N ALA A 202 -1.39 -8.29 -17.76
CA ALA A 202 -1.03 -9.04 -16.55
C ALA A 202 -2.25 -9.73 -15.93
N TYR A 203 -3.37 -9.00 -15.79
CA TYR A 203 -4.62 -9.56 -15.28
C TYR A 203 -5.20 -10.65 -16.19
N GLY A 204 -5.07 -10.48 -17.52
CA GLY A 204 -5.43 -11.48 -18.51
C GLY A 204 -4.61 -12.77 -18.34
N ILE A 205 -3.29 -12.65 -18.13
CA ILE A 205 -2.42 -13.80 -17.81
C ILE A 205 -2.90 -14.50 -16.53
N ILE A 206 -3.18 -13.74 -15.47
CA ILE A 206 -3.71 -14.30 -14.22
C ILE A 206 -5.03 -15.03 -14.47
N TYR A 207 -5.93 -14.44 -15.25
CA TYR A 207 -7.21 -15.02 -15.63
C TYR A 207 -7.04 -16.31 -16.44
N PHE A 208 -6.11 -16.36 -17.40
CA PHE A 208 -5.82 -17.57 -18.17
C PHE A 208 -5.23 -18.69 -17.29
N ILE A 209 -4.36 -18.35 -16.34
CA ILE A 209 -3.74 -19.33 -15.43
C ILE A 209 -4.75 -19.86 -14.40
N ARG A 210 -5.60 -18.98 -13.85
CA ARG A 210 -6.50 -19.33 -12.74
C ARG A 210 -7.92 -19.66 -13.17
N GLY A 211 -8.29 -19.35 -14.42
CA GLY A 211 -9.64 -19.44 -14.94
C GLY A 211 -10.57 -18.37 -14.36
N GLY A 212 -11.64 -18.07 -15.09
CA GLY A 212 -12.67 -17.14 -14.64
C GLY A 212 -13.45 -17.67 -13.44
N SER A 213 -13.35 -16.97 -12.32
CA SER A 213 -14.35 -17.02 -11.25
C SER A 213 -15.17 -15.73 -11.39
N ALA A 214 -16.37 -15.84 -11.97
CA ALA A 214 -17.40 -14.86 -11.65
C ALA A 214 -17.76 -15.13 -10.19
N GLY A 215 -17.54 -14.16 -9.30
CA GLY A 215 -18.03 -14.29 -7.93
C GLY A 215 -19.54 -14.55 -8.01
N SER A 216 -19.98 -15.73 -7.59
CA SER A 216 -21.39 -16.15 -7.64
C SER A 216 -22.27 -15.44 -6.61
N GLY A 217 -21.75 -14.40 -5.96
CA GLY A 217 -22.47 -13.58 -4.98
C GLY A 217 -22.85 -12.25 -5.59
N ASP A 218 -24.14 -11.93 -5.55
CA ASP A 218 -24.71 -10.63 -5.92
C ASP A 218 -23.84 -9.47 -5.42
N VAL A 219 -23.46 -8.56 -6.31
CA VAL A 219 -22.71 -7.34 -5.97
C VAL A 219 -23.45 -6.51 -4.89
N ASN A 220 -24.78 -6.65 -4.78
CA ASN A 220 -25.62 -6.08 -3.72
C ASN A 220 -25.30 -6.60 -2.30
N TRP A 221 -24.65 -7.76 -2.19
CA TRP A 221 -24.32 -8.41 -0.93
C TRP A 221 -23.28 -7.65 -0.11
N TYR A 222 -22.32 -7.00 -0.76
CA TYR A 222 -21.25 -6.23 -0.10
C TYR A 222 -21.77 -4.89 0.46
N PHE A 223 -22.53 -4.12 -0.33
CA PHE A 223 -23.03 -2.81 0.09
C PHE A 223 -23.93 -2.87 1.33
N THR A 224 -24.85 -3.83 1.40
CA THR A 224 -25.81 -3.93 2.51
C THR A 224 -25.18 -4.52 3.78
N LYS A 225 -24.30 -5.52 3.66
CA LYS A 225 -23.66 -6.14 4.83
C LYS A 225 -22.53 -5.31 5.40
N ASP A 226 -21.73 -4.64 4.58
CA ASP A 226 -20.56 -3.90 5.09
C ASP A 226 -20.99 -2.59 5.77
N ALA A 227 -22.01 -1.91 5.25
CA ALA A 227 -22.64 -0.78 5.94
C ALA A 227 -23.27 -1.20 7.28
N ALA A 228 -24.03 -2.30 7.31
CA ALA A 228 -24.60 -2.84 8.54
C ALA A 228 -23.50 -3.27 9.55
N PHE A 229 -22.42 -3.88 9.07
CA PHE A 229 -21.27 -4.26 9.89
C PHE A 229 -20.59 -3.04 10.52
N ASN A 230 -20.41 -1.97 9.75
CA ASN A 230 -19.84 -0.71 10.22
C ASN A 230 -20.72 -0.04 11.29
N ILE A 231 -22.05 -0.08 11.12
CA ILE A 231 -23.01 0.39 12.12
C ILE A 231 -22.98 -0.46 13.39
N ALA A 232 -22.79 -1.78 13.26
CA ALA A 232 -22.74 -2.70 14.39
C ALA A 232 -21.41 -2.64 15.18
N ASN A 233 -20.31 -2.24 14.54
CA ASN A 233 -18.96 -2.20 15.11
C ASN A 233 -18.41 -0.77 15.13
N LYS A 234 -19.06 0.12 15.88
CA LYS A 234 -18.74 1.57 15.89
C LYS A 234 -17.38 1.89 16.54
N ASP A 235 -16.79 0.95 17.27
CA ASP A 235 -15.53 1.13 18.00
C ASP A 235 -14.33 1.43 17.08
N TRP A 236 -14.45 1.13 15.79
CA TRP A 236 -13.46 1.50 14.78
C TRP A 236 -13.45 3.00 14.48
N ILE A 237 -14.56 3.71 14.70
CA ILE A 237 -14.68 5.14 14.37
C ILE A 237 -13.73 5.99 15.23
N PRO A 238 -13.67 5.86 16.58
CA PRO A 238 -12.68 6.58 17.39
C PRO A 238 -11.23 6.30 16.95
N LEU A 239 -10.88 5.05 16.69
CA LEU A 239 -9.52 4.68 16.25
C LEU A 239 -9.17 5.39 14.93
N TRP A 240 -10.09 5.40 13.98
CA TRP A 240 -9.94 6.12 12.71
C TRP A 240 -9.77 7.62 12.89
N ILE A 241 -10.59 8.24 13.74
CA ILE A 241 -10.50 9.68 14.02
C ILE A 241 -9.12 10.00 14.62
N ILE A 242 -8.67 9.20 15.60
CA ILE A 242 -7.37 9.38 16.25
C ILE A 242 -6.21 9.23 15.25
N MET A 243 -6.26 8.23 14.37
CA MET A 243 -5.20 7.99 13.39
C MET A 243 -5.15 9.07 12.31
N THR A 244 -6.29 9.63 11.93
CA THR A 244 -6.39 10.40 10.69
C THR A 244 -6.70 11.87 10.84
N ALA A 245 -7.50 12.27 11.84
CA ALA A 245 -7.89 13.67 12.03
C ALA A 245 -6.68 14.60 12.25
N PRO A 246 -5.65 14.24 13.05
CA PRO A 246 -4.46 15.08 13.19
C PRO A 246 -3.75 15.28 11.86
N LEU A 247 -3.56 14.19 11.09
CA LEU A 247 -2.91 14.25 9.79
C LEU A 247 -3.71 15.09 8.79
N LEU A 248 -5.04 14.94 8.75
CA LEU A 248 -5.92 15.71 7.88
C LEU A 248 -5.89 17.21 8.22
N TYR A 249 -5.97 17.56 9.50
CA TYR A 249 -5.91 18.95 9.96
C TYR A 249 -4.61 19.63 9.46
N PHE A 250 -3.47 18.99 9.68
CA PHE A 250 -2.19 19.52 9.22
C PHE A 250 -2.01 19.43 7.70
N ALA A 251 -2.58 18.43 7.03
CA ALA A 251 -2.56 18.30 5.58
C ALA A 251 -3.30 19.45 4.88
N VAL A 252 -4.42 19.92 5.42
CA VAL A 252 -5.18 21.06 4.87
C VAL A 252 -4.58 22.41 5.27
N LYS A 253 -3.99 22.51 6.46
CA LYS A 253 -3.34 23.75 6.90
C LYS A 253 -2.20 24.13 5.96
N GLY A 254 -2.30 25.32 5.35
CA GLY A 254 -1.32 25.82 4.39
C GLY A 254 -1.30 25.06 3.05
N PHE A 255 -2.39 24.39 2.68
CA PHE A 255 -2.46 23.49 1.51
C PHE A 255 -1.92 24.13 0.22
N LYS A 256 -2.20 25.41 -0.04
CA LYS A 256 -1.76 26.10 -1.27
C LYS A 256 -0.24 26.07 -1.48
N ALA A 257 0.54 26.15 -0.40
CA ALA A 257 2.00 26.20 -0.44
C ALA A 257 2.68 24.81 -0.59
N LYS A 258 1.90 23.73 -0.63
CA LYS A 258 2.43 22.36 -0.68
C LYS A 258 2.71 21.90 -2.11
N PRO A 259 3.59 20.89 -2.30
CA PRO A 259 3.94 20.37 -3.62
C PRO A 259 2.71 19.96 -4.44
N GLU A 260 2.72 20.32 -5.71
CA GLU A 260 1.59 20.08 -6.61
C GLU A 260 1.20 18.60 -6.70
N PHE A 261 2.19 17.70 -6.81
CA PHE A 261 1.95 16.25 -6.82
C PHE A 261 1.14 15.78 -5.59
N LEU A 262 1.52 16.23 -4.40
CA LEU A 262 0.84 15.86 -3.15
C LEU A 262 -0.56 16.46 -3.08
N LYS A 263 -0.74 17.72 -3.52
CA LYS A 263 -2.06 18.37 -3.60
C LYS A 263 -3.00 17.63 -4.53
N ASN A 264 -2.55 17.34 -5.75
CA ASN A 264 -3.35 16.64 -6.76
C ASN A 264 -3.68 15.22 -6.30
N SER A 265 -2.71 14.51 -5.71
CA SER A 265 -2.95 13.17 -5.15
C SER A 265 -3.95 13.20 -3.99
N PHE A 266 -3.88 14.20 -3.10
CA PHE A 266 -4.85 14.37 -2.02
C PHE A 266 -6.28 14.58 -2.52
N MET A 267 -6.45 15.34 -3.59
CA MET A 267 -7.77 15.57 -4.21
C MET A 267 -8.36 14.31 -4.86
N ILE A 268 -7.55 13.32 -5.22
CA ILE A 268 -8.00 12.02 -5.71
C ILE A 268 -8.30 11.10 -4.52
N VAL A 269 -7.39 11.05 -3.54
CA VAL A 269 -7.49 10.16 -2.38
C VAL A 269 -8.71 10.49 -1.53
N LEU A 270 -8.97 11.78 -1.26
CA LEU A 270 -10.01 12.19 -0.31
C LEU A 270 -11.44 11.83 -0.78
N PRO A 271 -11.85 12.05 -2.04
CA PRO A 271 -13.20 11.64 -2.47
C PRO A 271 -13.30 10.13 -2.72
N LEU A 272 -12.33 9.52 -3.43
CA LEU A 272 -12.41 8.11 -3.83
C LEU A 272 -12.25 7.15 -2.66
N PHE A 273 -11.25 7.35 -1.80
CA PHE A 273 -11.00 6.45 -0.68
C PHE A 273 -11.81 6.83 0.55
N TYR A 274 -11.87 8.13 0.89
CA TYR A 274 -12.46 8.58 2.15
C TYR A 274 -13.98 8.69 2.11
N ILE A 275 -14.57 8.97 0.95
CA ILE A 275 -16.03 9.07 0.81
C ILE A 275 -16.57 7.84 0.10
N GLY A 276 -16.00 7.50 -1.07
CA GLY A 276 -16.44 6.36 -1.88
C GLY A 276 -16.22 5.01 -1.20
N ALA A 277 -14.97 4.67 -0.90
CA ALA A 277 -14.66 3.35 -0.32
C ALA A 277 -15.16 3.21 1.12
N PHE A 278 -14.97 4.25 1.96
CA PHE A 278 -15.26 4.18 3.40
C PHE A 278 -16.75 4.10 3.77
N PHE A 279 -17.62 4.85 3.07
CA PHE A 279 -19.05 4.90 3.42
C PHE A 279 -19.91 3.91 2.65
N PHE A 280 -19.43 3.41 1.50
CA PHE A 280 -20.26 2.61 0.61
C PHE A 280 -19.72 1.20 0.34
N ILE A 281 -18.40 0.96 0.36
CA ILE A 281 -17.83 -0.29 -0.22
C ILE A 281 -17.00 -1.12 0.76
N ALA A 282 -16.39 -0.51 1.78
CA ALA A 282 -15.44 -1.19 2.68
C ALA A 282 -15.91 -1.25 4.13
N ARG A 283 -15.47 -2.28 4.85
CA ARG A 283 -15.60 -2.31 6.31
C ARG A 283 -14.61 -1.32 6.91
N MET A 284 -15.04 -0.48 7.84
CA MET A 284 -14.16 0.42 8.61
C MET A 284 -13.08 -0.35 9.38
N ARG A 285 -13.26 -1.66 9.58
CA ARG A 285 -12.22 -2.54 10.11
C ARG A 285 -11.01 -2.66 9.18
N GLU A 286 -11.16 -2.60 7.86
CA GLU A 286 -10.07 -2.76 6.88
C GLU A 286 -9.23 -1.47 6.74
N ILE A 287 -8.66 -1.02 7.86
CA ILE A 287 -7.82 0.19 7.98
C ILE A 287 -6.49 0.01 7.24
N ASP A 288 -6.03 -1.23 7.08
CA ASP A 288 -4.87 -1.61 6.26
C ASP A 288 -4.96 -1.09 4.82
N LYS A 289 -6.16 -1.09 4.22
CA LYS A 289 -6.37 -0.48 2.88
C LYS A 289 -6.11 1.04 2.86
N ALA A 290 -6.19 1.68 4.02
CA ALA A 290 -5.91 3.11 4.19
C ALA A 290 -4.41 3.44 4.25
N LEU A 291 -3.52 2.45 4.33
CA LEU A 291 -2.07 2.68 4.34
C LEU A 291 -1.60 3.47 3.12
N THR A 292 -2.22 3.22 1.96
CA THR A 292 -2.01 4.00 0.74
C THR A 292 -2.31 5.49 0.95
N ILE A 293 -3.33 5.82 1.74
CA ILE A 293 -3.71 7.21 2.06
C ILE A 293 -2.64 7.87 2.92
N PHE A 294 -2.11 7.14 3.92
CA PHE A 294 -1.06 7.67 4.80
C PHE A 294 0.23 8.00 4.05
N THR A 295 0.50 7.34 2.91
CA THR A 295 1.63 7.71 2.06
C THR A 295 1.54 9.16 1.55
N ILE A 296 0.33 9.72 1.38
CA ILE A 296 0.08 11.09 0.94
C ILE A 296 -0.18 12.04 2.13
N LEU A 297 -0.95 11.60 3.13
CA LEU A 297 -1.30 12.45 4.28
C LEU A 297 -0.10 12.82 5.13
N ILE A 298 0.81 11.88 5.40
CA ILE A 298 1.98 12.12 6.24
C ILE A 298 2.88 13.21 5.65
N PRO A 299 3.35 13.14 4.40
CA PRO A 299 4.18 14.20 3.86
C PRO A 299 3.42 15.54 3.84
N LEU A 300 2.14 15.57 3.48
CA LEU A 300 1.34 16.80 3.55
C LEU A 300 1.28 17.38 4.96
N ALA A 301 1.07 16.57 5.99
CA ALA A 301 1.05 17.03 7.38
C ALA A 301 2.41 17.57 7.82
N LEU A 302 3.49 16.85 7.51
CA LEU A 302 4.85 17.22 7.91
C LEU A 302 5.36 18.49 7.23
N TYR A 303 4.88 18.81 6.03
CA TYR A 303 5.11 20.12 5.41
C TYR A 303 4.70 21.30 6.30
N THR A 304 3.71 21.10 7.17
CA THR A 304 3.23 22.14 8.09
C THR A 304 3.88 22.03 9.47
N ILE A 305 4.15 20.81 9.95
CA ILE A 305 4.66 20.58 11.31
C ILE A 305 6.18 20.78 11.40
N PHE A 306 6.92 20.39 10.36
CA PHE A 306 8.39 20.41 10.35
C PHE A 306 8.97 21.17 9.14
N PRO A 307 8.70 22.48 9.02
CA PRO A 307 9.14 23.26 7.86
C PRO A 307 10.67 23.31 7.69
N ASN A 308 11.43 23.23 8.79
CA ASN A 308 12.90 23.28 8.78
C ASN A 308 13.56 22.04 8.15
N HIS A 309 12.81 20.96 7.94
CA HIS A 309 13.30 19.71 7.34
C HIS A 309 12.85 19.54 5.89
N ILE A 310 12.16 20.54 5.33
CA ILE A 310 11.82 20.57 3.90
C ILE A 310 13.11 20.89 3.13
N LYS A 311 13.40 20.09 2.11
CA LYS A 311 14.46 20.40 1.16
C LYS A 311 14.11 21.72 0.48
N GLN A 312 15.00 22.71 0.60
CA GLN A 312 14.94 23.88 -0.26
C GLN A 312 15.18 23.40 -1.69
N HIS A 313 14.11 23.29 -2.48
CA HIS A 313 14.26 23.20 -3.92
C HIS A 313 14.85 24.54 -4.35
N LYS A 314 16.16 24.56 -4.64
CA LYS A 314 16.72 25.65 -5.45
C LYS A 314 15.90 25.67 -6.73
N GLU A 315 15.19 26.77 -6.95
CA GLU A 315 14.47 27.09 -8.17
C GLU A 315 15.44 27.04 -9.36
N ASN A 316 15.65 25.86 -9.93
CA ASN A 316 16.22 25.68 -11.26
C ASN A 316 15.13 25.16 -12.21
N GLU A 317 13.94 25.76 -12.14
CA GLU A 317 12.93 25.73 -13.20
C GLU A 317 12.79 27.12 -13.86
N ALA A 318 13.85 27.93 -13.81
CA ALA A 318 14.10 28.90 -14.87
C ALA A 318 14.85 28.16 -15.99
N SER A 319 14.28 28.15 -17.21
CA SER A 319 14.80 27.60 -18.47
C SER A 319 14.86 26.07 -18.61
N GLY A 320 13.80 25.50 -19.21
CA GLY A 320 13.74 24.13 -19.74
C GLY A 320 12.52 23.93 -20.63
#